data_AF-A0A7K4B981-F1
#
_entry.id   AF-A0A7K4B981-F1
#
_cell.length_a   1.000
_cell.length_b   1.000
_cell.length_c   1.000
_cell.angle_alpha   90.00
_cell.angle_beta   90.00
_cell.angle_gamma   90.00
#
_symmetry.space_group_name_H-M   'P 1'
#
loop_
_entity.id
_entity.type
_entity.pdbx_description
1 polymer ?
#
loop_
_entity_poly.entity_id
_entity_poly.type
_entity_poly.pdbx_seq_one_letter_code
_entity_poly.pdbx_strand_id
1 'polypeptide(L)'
;MKDLKILILTVIILFFGSITLFTVSADSCWPPDMPYPSVPQVKEPYSGPCPIGTIKDTYIGLGEHHQRDRLFDYRDSPTANVSYLTLGMLPEHIEAARQIAEEFNVELLIRPTTPYARQLIESGKAIPKPAYIKSKTINELDILLKQGLTTDDLGKVGYFNPVMPPKGTNLTINNKTVDREKLEIRFNQRRAEYLDSLNVESFEKHVKEGDIEIKDNGVVQKIKGDKRLDITGDYDIFD
;
A
#
# COMPACT_ATOMS: atom_id res chain seq x y z
N MET A 1 31.68 25.86 -1.07
CA MET A 1 30.84 24.67 -0.82
C MET A 1 30.16 24.90 0.50
N LYS A 2 28.84 25.13 0.50
CA LYS A 2 28.07 25.49 1.68
C LYS A 2 27.49 24.22 2.31
N ASP A 3 27.64 24.13 3.62
CA ASP A 3 27.30 22.98 4.46
C ASP A 3 25.82 22.59 4.35
N LEU A 4 25.57 21.33 3.95
CA LEU A 4 24.27 20.69 4.00
C LEU A 4 24.00 20.32 5.47
N LYS A 5 23.23 21.15 6.18
CA LYS A 5 22.76 20.82 7.53
C LYS A 5 21.57 19.87 7.44
N ILE A 6 21.81 18.58 7.63
CA ILE A 6 20.76 17.59 7.85
C ILE A 6 20.21 17.84 9.26
N LEU A 7 18.98 18.36 9.36
CA LEU A 7 18.27 18.50 10.62
C LEU A 7 17.64 17.15 10.98
N ILE A 8 18.32 16.34 11.80
CA ILE A 8 17.72 15.16 12.43
C ILE A 8 16.90 15.66 13.62
N LEU A 9 15.58 15.73 13.47
CA LEU A 9 14.67 16.03 14.56
C LEU A 9 14.50 14.77 15.43
N THR A 10 15.39 14.57 16.40
CA THR A 10 15.25 13.55 17.43
C THR A 10 14.17 13.98 18.42
N VAL A 11 12.98 13.38 18.35
CA VAL A 11 11.95 13.53 19.37
C VAL A 11 12.38 12.72 20.60
N ILE A 12 12.97 13.39 21.58
CA ILE A 12 13.25 12.83 22.91
C ILE A 12 11.95 12.91 23.71
N ILE A 13 11.25 11.78 23.84
CA ILE A 13 10.18 11.64 24.83
C ILE A 13 10.84 11.31 26.17
N LEU A 14 10.98 12.32 27.03
CA LEU A 14 11.36 12.14 28.43
C LEU A 14 10.19 11.56 29.22
N PHE A 15 10.16 10.24 29.42
CA PHE A 15 9.42 9.66 30.54
C PHE A 15 10.36 9.50 31.74
N PHE A 16 10.11 10.30 32.77
CA PHE A 16 10.66 10.10 34.10
C PHE A 16 10.15 8.76 34.68
N GLY A 17 11.08 7.92 35.16
CA GLY A 17 10.80 6.93 36.21
C GLY A 17 10.77 5.46 35.77
N SER A 18 11.79 4.72 36.22
CA SER A 18 11.90 3.26 36.30
C SER A 18 12.20 2.45 35.03
N ILE A 19 13.46 2.00 34.97
CA ILE A 19 13.92 0.88 34.15
C ILE A 19 13.31 -0.41 34.73
N THR A 20 12.50 -1.12 33.94
CA THR A 20 12.18 -2.53 34.20
C THR A 20 12.72 -3.36 33.04
N LEU A 21 13.72 -4.19 33.33
CA LEU A 21 14.25 -5.18 32.40
C LEU A 21 13.25 -6.34 32.30
N PHE A 22 12.71 -6.62 31.11
CA PHE A 22 12.10 -7.91 30.83
C PHE A 22 13.04 -8.73 29.94
N THR A 23 13.65 -9.76 30.52
CA THR A 23 14.25 -10.86 29.78
C THR A 23 13.14 -11.84 29.38
N VAL A 24 12.86 -11.98 28.09
CA VAL A 24 12.06 -13.11 27.58
C VAL A 24 13.04 -14.18 27.09
N SER A 25 13.12 -15.27 27.87
CA SER A 25 13.75 -16.53 27.45
C SER A 25 12.92 -17.13 26.32
N ALA A 26 13.53 -17.38 25.17
CA ALA A 26 12.89 -18.07 24.07
C ALA A 26 13.05 -19.58 24.25
N ASP A 27 12.24 -20.17 25.13
CA ASP A 27 12.05 -21.62 25.18
C ASP A 27 10.78 -21.98 24.38
N SER A 28 11.03 -22.45 23.15
CA SER A 28 10.29 -23.44 22.35
C SER A 28 8.77 -23.60 22.51
N CYS A 29 8.03 -23.48 21.39
CA CYS A 29 6.88 -24.32 21.06
C CYS A 29 6.50 -24.20 19.56
N TRP A 30 7.15 -24.96 18.67
CA TRP A 30 6.52 -25.45 17.44
C TRP A 30 7.15 -26.82 17.08
N PRO A 31 6.36 -27.85 16.75
CA PRO A 31 6.87 -29.20 16.54
C PRO A 31 7.79 -29.29 15.31
N PRO A 32 8.88 -30.09 15.38
CA PRO A 32 9.64 -30.47 14.21
C PRO A 32 8.82 -31.48 13.40
N ASP A 33 9.06 -31.58 12.09
CA ASP A 33 8.50 -32.60 11.17
C ASP A 33 7.31 -32.18 10.29
N MET A 34 7.42 -31.04 9.61
CA MET A 34 6.82 -30.91 8.28
C MET A 34 7.90 -30.57 7.23
N PRO A 35 8.01 -31.35 6.13
CA PRO A 35 8.97 -31.04 5.07
C PRO A 35 8.51 -29.80 4.30
N TYR A 36 9.37 -28.78 4.25
CA TYR A 36 9.23 -27.66 3.31
C TYR A 36 9.24 -28.18 1.87
N PRO A 37 8.33 -27.73 0.98
CA PRO A 37 8.47 -28.04 -0.45
C PRO A 37 9.79 -27.44 -0.96
N SER A 38 10.63 -28.30 -1.51
CA SER A 38 11.94 -27.95 -2.06
C SER A 38 11.81 -26.90 -3.17
N VAL A 39 12.44 -25.74 -2.97
CA VAL A 39 12.67 -24.74 -4.03
C VAL A 39 13.50 -25.39 -5.14
N PRO A 40 13.10 -25.33 -6.41
CA PRO A 40 13.93 -25.80 -7.51
C PRO A 40 15.23 -24.97 -7.55
N GLN A 41 16.37 -25.64 -7.39
CA GLN A 41 17.68 -25.05 -7.59
C GLN A 41 17.84 -24.71 -9.08
N VAL A 42 17.76 -23.43 -9.43
CA VAL A 42 18.12 -22.96 -10.78
C VAL A 42 19.62 -23.16 -10.94
N LYS A 43 20.00 -24.14 -11.77
CA LYS A 43 21.38 -24.37 -12.18
C LYS A 43 21.73 -23.39 -13.29
N GLU A 44 22.82 -22.66 -13.05
CA GLU A 44 23.61 -21.81 -13.96
C GLU A 44 23.15 -20.36 -14.19
N PRO A 45 24.03 -19.35 -13.97
CA PRO A 45 23.76 -17.97 -14.33
C PRO A 45 23.90 -17.75 -15.84
N TYR A 46 22.86 -17.18 -16.44
CA TYR A 46 22.84 -16.73 -17.83
C TYR A 46 23.92 -15.66 -18.09
N SER A 47 24.79 -15.88 -19.08
CA SER A 47 25.93 -15.01 -19.44
C SER A 47 25.74 -14.30 -20.79
N GLY A 48 24.50 -13.99 -21.18
CA GLY A 48 24.19 -13.24 -22.40
C GLY A 48 24.02 -11.73 -22.17
N PRO A 49 24.27 -10.87 -23.17
CA PRO A 49 23.97 -9.44 -23.09
C PRO A 49 22.45 -9.22 -22.98
N CYS A 50 22.04 -8.34 -22.06
CA CYS A 50 20.64 -8.01 -21.80
C CYS A 50 19.89 -7.57 -23.07
N PRO A 51 18.81 -8.25 -23.47
CA PRO A 51 17.90 -7.72 -24.47
C PRO A 51 17.10 -6.55 -23.86
N ILE A 52 17.08 -5.43 -24.58
CA ILE A 52 16.25 -4.26 -24.30
C ILE A 52 14.78 -4.68 -24.34
N GLY A 53 14.09 -4.60 -23.20
CA GLY A 53 12.64 -4.77 -23.18
C GLY A 53 12.04 -5.13 -21.82
N THR A 54 11.18 -4.24 -21.35
CA THR A 54 10.14 -4.44 -20.32
C THR A 54 10.61 -4.40 -18.87
N ILE A 55 10.24 -3.30 -18.20
CA ILE A 55 10.22 -3.12 -16.75
C ILE A 55 9.46 -4.32 -16.15
N LYS A 56 10.19 -5.25 -15.52
CA LYS A 56 9.65 -6.32 -14.71
C LYS A 56 10.19 -6.16 -13.29
N ASP A 57 9.24 -5.98 -12.38
CA ASP A 57 9.27 -6.44 -11.00
C ASP A 57 10.62 -6.34 -10.28
N THR A 58 10.83 -5.22 -9.59
CA THR A 58 11.92 -5.08 -8.62
C THR A 58 11.64 -5.95 -7.39
N TYR A 59 11.82 -7.27 -7.53
CA TYR A 59 12.18 -8.14 -6.42
C TYR A 59 13.68 -7.98 -6.19
N ILE A 60 14.07 -7.19 -5.20
CA ILE A 60 15.46 -7.19 -4.71
C ILE A 60 15.61 -8.47 -3.87
N GLY A 61 16.16 -9.49 -4.51
CA GLY A 61 16.59 -10.70 -3.83
C GLY A 61 17.62 -10.37 -2.75
N LEU A 62 17.40 -10.94 -1.57
CA LEU A 62 18.35 -10.98 -0.47
C LEU A 62 19.57 -11.79 -0.91
N GLY A 63 20.59 -11.09 -1.41
CA GLY A 63 21.94 -11.59 -1.60
C GLY A 63 22.87 -10.85 -0.65
N GLU A 64 23.53 -11.58 0.24
CA GLU A 64 24.51 -11.06 1.18
C GLU A 64 25.64 -10.34 0.44
N HIS A 65 25.58 -9.01 0.39
CA HIS A 65 26.74 -8.17 0.18
C HIS A 65 26.48 -6.86 0.90
N HIS A 66 27.35 -6.54 1.85
CA HIS A 66 27.48 -5.23 2.49
C HIS A 66 27.60 -4.10 1.46
N GLN A 67 26.48 -3.64 0.92
CA GLN A 67 26.38 -2.34 0.27
C GLN A 67 25.84 -1.37 1.31
N ARG A 68 26.70 -0.43 1.69
CA ARG A 68 26.41 0.71 2.56
C ARG A 68 25.06 1.32 2.17
N ASP A 69 24.27 1.66 3.18
CA ASP A 69 23.01 2.41 3.11
C ASP A 69 23.18 3.70 2.27
N ARG A 70 23.16 3.59 0.95
CA ARG A 70 22.92 4.76 0.10
C ARG A 70 21.41 4.97 0.15
N LEU A 71 21.01 6.09 0.75
CA LEU A 71 19.65 6.60 0.58
C LEU A 71 19.36 6.70 -0.92
N PHE A 72 18.25 6.08 -1.32
CA PHE A 72 17.71 6.14 -2.67
C PHE A 72 17.56 7.61 -3.09
N ASP A 73 18.17 8.00 -4.21
CA ASP A 73 18.14 9.34 -4.79
C ASP A 73 17.27 9.32 -6.07
N TYR A 74 16.57 10.40 -6.42
CA TYR A 74 15.84 10.47 -7.69
C TYR A 74 16.77 10.29 -8.90
N ARG A 75 18.06 10.60 -8.75
CA ARG A 75 19.12 10.32 -9.72
C ARG A 75 19.31 8.83 -10.00
N ASP A 76 18.83 7.96 -9.11
CA ASP A 76 18.76 6.52 -9.32
C ASP A 76 17.54 6.10 -10.17
N SER A 77 16.60 7.02 -10.42
CA SER A 77 15.44 6.81 -11.32
C SER A 77 15.22 8.03 -12.25
N PRO A 78 16.18 8.36 -13.13
CA PRO A 78 16.08 9.53 -14.03
C PRO A 78 14.96 9.41 -15.07
N THR A 79 14.40 8.22 -15.24
CA THR A 79 13.27 7.91 -16.12
C THR A 79 11.92 7.89 -15.40
N ALA A 80 11.89 8.17 -14.08
CA ALA A 80 10.66 8.22 -13.32
C ALA A 80 9.72 9.29 -13.91
N ASN A 81 8.55 8.86 -14.36
CA ASN A 81 7.53 9.76 -14.88
C ASN A 81 6.81 10.40 -13.69
N VAL A 82 7.30 11.56 -13.25
CA VAL A 82 6.73 12.31 -12.11
C VAL A 82 5.24 12.59 -12.32
N SER A 83 4.82 12.90 -13.54
CA SER A 83 3.41 13.15 -13.88
C SER A 83 2.53 11.92 -13.66
N TYR A 84 3.05 10.71 -13.90
CA TYR A 84 2.33 9.48 -13.60
C TYR A 84 2.28 9.20 -12.09
N LEU A 85 3.40 9.44 -11.39
CA LEU A 85 3.49 9.21 -9.94
C LEU A 85 2.59 10.16 -9.13
N THR A 86 2.33 11.36 -9.65
CA THR A 86 1.48 12.36 -9.01
C THR A 86 0.05 12.38 -9.55
N LEU A 87 -0.34 11.46 -10.45
CA LEU A 87 -1.66 11.45 -11.08
C LEU A 87 -2.82 11.40 -10.08
N GLY A 88 -2.63 10.67 -8.99
CA GLY A 88 -3.61 10.56 -7.91
C GLY A 88 -3.61 11.74 -6.94
N MET A 89 -2.69 12.69 -7.04
CA MET A 89 -2.54 13.83 -6.15
C MET A 89 -3.26 15.08 -6.68
N LEU A 90 -3.82 15.86 -5.76
CA LEU A 90 -4.39 17.16 -6.06
C LEU A 90 -3.28 18.15 -6.46
N PRO A 91 -3.45 18.99 -7.51
CA PRO A 91 -2.46 19.98 -7.92
C PRO A 91 -2.00 20.89 -6.80
N GLU A 92 -2.93 21.32 -5.95
CA GLU A 92 -2.66 22.16 -4.79
C GLU A 92 -1.74 21.48 -3.76
N HIS A 93 -1.85 20.16 -3.59
CA HIS A 93 -0.97 19.41 -2.69
C HIS A 93 0.43 19.24 -3.28
N ILE A 94 0.52 19.02 -4.59
CA ILE A 94 1.80 18.96 -5.31
C ILE A 94 2.52 20.31 -5.20
N GLU A 95 1.79 21.41 -5.41
CA GLU A 95 2.33 22.76 -5.33
C GLU A 95 2.75 23.12 -3.91
N ALA A 96 1.95 22.78 -2.89
CA ALA A 96 2.33 22.98 -1.49
C ALA A 96 3.60 22.20 -1.12
N ALA A 97 3.69 20.92 -1.53
CA ALA A 97 4.89 20.11 -1.32
C ALA A 97 6.12 20.72 -2.01
N ARG A 98 5.97 21.24 -3.23
CA ARG A 98 7.03 21.93 -3.96
C ARG A 98 7.50 23.19 -3.22
N GLN A 99 6.57 24.02 -2.74
CA GLN A 99 6.90 25.23 -1.99
C GLN A 99 7.66 24.92 -0.69
N ILE A 100 7.24 23.90 0.05
CA ILE A 100 7.94 23.44 1.27
C ILE A 100 9.35 22.93 0.91
N ALA A 101 9.47 22.12 -0.13
CA ALA A 101 10.77 21.62 -0.58
C ALA A 101 11.74 22.76 -0.92
N GLU A 102 11.24 23.81 -1.59
CA GLU A 102 12.03 25.00 -1.94
C GLU A 102 12.38 25.87 -0.73
N GLU A 103 11.42 26.11 0.18
CA GLU A 103 11.62 26.91 1.39
C GLU A 103 12.70 26.31 2.30
N PHE A 104 12.65 25.00 2.50
CA PHE A 104 13.59 24.30 3.37
C PHE A 104 14.83 23.75 2.63
N ASN A 105 14.89 23.92 1.30
CA ASN A 105 15.95 23.38 0.43
C ASN A 105 16.17 21.87 0.69
N VAL A 106 15.09 21.11 0.64
CA VAL A 106 15.05 19.65 0.86
C VAL A 106 14.46 18.93 -0.36
N GLU A 107 14.82 17.66 -0.52
CA GLU A 107 14.21 16.77 -1.53
C GLU A 107 13.10 15.93 -0.88
N LEU A 108 11.93 15.84 -1.53
CA LEU A 108 10.81 15.03 -1.05
C LEU A 108 10.65 13.76 -1.89
N LEU A 109 10.75 12.60 -1.24
CA LEU A 109 10.46 11.30 -1.85
C LEU A 109 9.06 10.87 -1.45
N ILE A 110 8.14 10.90 -2.41
CA ILE A 110 6.71 10.63 -2.18
C ILE A 110 6.32 9.35 -2.92
N ARG A 111 5.57 8.48 -2.25
CA ARG A 111 4.99 7.29 -2.89
C ARG A 111 3.77 7.70 -3.72
N PRO A 112 3.59 7.15 -4.92
CA PRO A 112 2.37 7.39 -5.69
C PRO A 112 1.16 6.85 -4.93
N THR A 113 0.08 7.62 -4.93
CA THR A 113 -1.23 7.16 -4.45
C THR A 113 -2.02 6.52 -5.61
N THR A 114 -3.22 6.02 -5.33
CA THR A 114 -4.08 5.46 -6.39
C THR A 114 -4.42 6.53 -7.44
N PRO A 115 -4.33 6.23 -8.75
CA PRO A 115 -4.57 7.23 -9.79
C PRO A 115 -6.02 7.75 -9.81
N TYR A 116 -6.95 7.04 -9.17
CA TYR A 116 -8.36 7.44 -9.06
C TYR A 116 -8.63 8.46 -7.94
N ALA A 117 -7.70 8.64 -6.99
CA ALA A 117 -7.93 9.43 -5.78
C ALA A 117 -8.33 10.87 -6.09
N ARG A 118 -7.55 11.51 -6.97
CA ARG A 118 -7.79 12.90 -7.40
C ARG A 118 -9.21 13.10 -7.89
N GLN A 119 -9.65 12.32 -8.88
CA GLN A 119 -10.98 12.45 -9.47
C GLN A 119 -12.09 12.21 -8.43
N LEU A 120 -11.92 11.23 -7.55
CA LEU A 120 -12.89 10.92 -6.50
C LEU A 120 -13.03 12.07 -5.49
N ILE A 121 -11.92 12.72 -5.13
CA ILE A 121 -11.90 13.82 -4.16
C ILE A 121 -12.42 15.11 -4.78
N GLU A 122 -11.99 15.46 -6.00
CA GLU A 122 -12.50 16.62 -6.74
C GLU A 122 -14.02 16.52 -6.99
N SER A 123 -14.57 15.30 -7.12
CA SER A 123 -16.01 15.08 -7.25
C SER A 123 -16.81 15.34 -5.97
N GLY A 124 -16.15 15.48 -4.82
CA GLY A 124 -16.78 15.61 -3.50
C GLY A 124 -17.43 14.33 -2.97
N LYS A 125 -17.27 13.19 -3.67
CA LYS A 125 -17.82 11.89 -3.26
C LYS A 125 -16.91 11.14 -2.29
N ALA A 126 -15.61 11.43 -2.31
CA ALA A 126 -14.64 10.76 -1.47
C ALA A 126 -13.77 11.73 -0.66
N ILE A 127 -13.19 11.21 0.41
CA ILE A 127 -12.17 11.87 1.22
C ILE A 127 -10.85 11.09 1.19
N PRO A 128 -9.71 11.76 1.45
CA PRO A 128 -8.44 11.06 1.67
C PRO A 128 -8.54 10.05 2.81
N LYS A 129 -7.74 8.99 2.74
CA LYS A 129 -7.75 7.97 3.79
C LYS A 129 -7.26 8.52 5.14
N PRO A 130 -8.07 8.46 6.20
CA PRO A 130 -7.60 8.78 7.54
C PRO A 130 -6.56 7.77 8.02
N ALA A 131 -5.57 8.22 8.80
CA ALA A 131 -4.44 7.40 9.24
C ALA A 131 -4.85 6.15 10.07
N TYR A 132 -6.00 6.19 10.75
CA TYR A 132 -6.52 5.09 11.56
C TYR A 132 -7.20 3.97 10.75
N ILE A 133 -7.46 4.20 9.45
CA ILE A 133 -7.93 3.17 8.54
C ILE A 133 -6.71 2.54 7.89
N LYS A 134 -6.52 1.24 8.06
CA LYS A 134 -5.36 0.52 7.47
C LYS A 134 -5.69 -0.24 6.19
N SER A 135 -6.98 -0.42 5.90
CA SER A 135 -7.47 -1.09 4.69
C SER A 135 -6.94 -0.43 3.41
N LYS A 136 -6.73 -1.27 2.39
CA LYS A 136 -6.18 -0.86 1.10
C LYS A 136 -7.29 -0.55 0.10
N THR A 137 -6.94 0.24 -0.92
CA THR A 137 -7.86 0.58 -2.00
C THR A 137 -8.17 -0.62 -2.89
N ILE A 138 -9.32 -0.56 -3.58
CA ILE A 138 -9.84 -1.54 -4.51
C ILE A 138 -9.16 -1.34 -5.87
N ASN A 139 -8.70 -2.42 -6.47
CA ASN A 139 -8.16 -2.47 -7.82
C ASN A 139 -9.07 -3.30 -8.75
N GLU A 140 -8.71 -3.38 -10.03
CA GLU A 140 -9.52 -4.09 -11.02
C GLU A 140 -9.75 -5.56 -10.66
N LEU A 141 -8.70 -6.28 -10.23
CA LEU A 141 -8.79 -7.70 -9.90
C LEU A 141 -9.75 -7.98 -8.73
N ASP A 142 -9.89 -7.04 -7.80
CA ASP A 142 -10.81 -7.16 -6.67
C ASP A 142 -12.28 -7.24 -7.09
N ILE A 143 -12.64 -6.69 -8.26
CA ILE A 143 -13.98 -6.80 -8.85
C ILE A 143 -14.37 -8.27 -9.02
N LEU A 144 -13.41 -9.13 -9.36
CA LEU A 144 -13.63 -10.57 -9.52
C LEU A 144 -13.63 -11.32 -8.17
N LEU A 145 -13.09 -10.72 -7.11
CA LEU A 145 -12.94 -11.35 -5.79
C LEU A 145 -14.08 -11.02 -4.82
N LYS A 146 -14.89 -10.01 -5.13
CA LYS A 146 -16.01 -9.59 -4.27
C LYS A 146 -17.23 -9.21 -5.12
N GLN A 147 -18.29 -10.00 -4.94
CA GLN A 147 -19.57 -9.74 -5.57
C GLN A 147 -20.10 -8.34 -5.19
N GLY A 148 -20.56 -7.61 -6.21
CA GLY A 148 -21.14 -6.27 -6.07
C GLY A 148 -20.12 -5.14 -6.19
N LEU A 149 -18.82 -5.43 -6.30
CA LEU A 149 -17.85 -4.42 -6.72
C LEU A 149 -17.97 -4.18 -8.22
N THR A 150 -17.77 -2.92 -8.61
CA THR A 150 -17.80 -2.47 -10.01
C THR A 150 -16.61 -1.59 -10.31
N THR A 151 -16.45 -1.18 -11.57
CA THR A 151 -15.42 -0.20 -11.96
C THR A 151 -15.57 1.14 -11.26
N ASP A 152 -16.78 1.48 -10.81
CA ASP A 152 -17.04 2.72 -10.07
C ASP A 152 -16.46 2.68 -8.65
N ASP A 153 -16.03 1.50 -8.16
CA ASP A 153 -15.43 1.32 -6.85
C ASP A 153 -13.90 1.33 -6.87
N LEU A 154 -13.29 1.47 -8.05
CA LEU A 154 -11.83 1.53 -8.21
C LEU A 154 -11.24 2.72 -7.44
N GLY A 155 -10.17 2.45 -6.70
CA GLY A 155 -9.49 3.44 -5.87
C GLY A 155 -10.18 3.78 -4.56
N LYS A 156 -11.37 3.24 -4.27
CA LYS A 156 -12.00 3.34 -2.95
C LYS A 156 -11.40 2.34 -1.98
N VAL A 157 -11.43 2.62 -0.69
CA VAL A 157 -10.98 1.71 0.37
C VAL A 157 -11.96 0.54 0.47
N GLY A 158 -11.42 -0.68 0.44
CA GLY A 158 -12.19 -1.91 0.54
C GLY A 158 -11.84 -2.70 1.79
N TYR A 159 -12.85 -3.16 2.50
CA TYR A 159 -12.78 -4.09 3.62
C TYR A 159 -13.72 -5.28 3.34
N PHE A 160 -13.15 -6.40 2.89
CA PHE A 160 -13.92 -7.61 2.62
C PHE A 160 -13.02 -8.84 2.63
N ASN A 161 -13.59 -9.98 3.01
CA ASN A 161 -12.97 -11.28 2.80
C ASN A 161 -13.10 -11.66 1.32
N PRO A 162 -12.00 -11.80 0.56
CA PRO A 162 -12.08 -12.13 -0.85
C PRO A 162 -12.58 -13.57 -1.07
N VAL A 163 -13.23 -13.82 -2.19
CA VAL A 163 -13.73 -15.14 -2.59
C VAL A 163 -13.23 -15.46 -3.99
N MET A 164 -12.59 -16.63 -4.15
CA MET A 164 -12.15 -17.07 -5.47
C MET A 164 -13.34 -17.51 -6.33
N PRO A 165 -13.44 -17.04 -7.59
CA PRO A 165 -14.41 -17.58 -8.54
C PRO A 165 -14.18 -19.08 -8.81
N PRO A 166 -15.25 -19.86 -9.07
CA PRO A 166 -15.12 -21.28 -9.41
C PRO A 166 -14.15 -21.56 -10.56
N LYS A 167 -13.58 -22.77 -10.59
CA LYS A 167 -12.77 -23.23 -11.72
C LYS A 167 -13.62 -23.25 -13.00
N GLY A 168 -13.05 -22.83 -14.12
CA GLY A 168 -13.74 -22.73 -15.41
C GLY A 168 -14.60 -21.47 -15.62
N THR A 169 -14.72 -20.59 -14.61
CA THR A 169 -15.36 -19.27 -14.79
C THR A 169 -14.56 -18.44 -15.80
N ASN A 170 -15.24 -17.82 -16.75
CA ASN A 170 -14.61 -16.83 -17.63
C ASN A 170 -14.28 -15.57 -16.82
N LEU A 171 -12.99 -15.28 -16.65
CA LEU A 171 -12.52 -14.15 -15.86
C LEU A 171 -12.34 -12.95 -16.78
N THR A 172 -13.29 -12.02 -16.77
CA THR A 172 -13.22 -10.82 -17.61
C THR A 172 -13.51 -9.56 -16.82
N ILE A 173 -12.73 -8.51 -17.08
CA ILE A 173 -12.95 -7.14 -16.57
C ILE A 173 -12.85 -6.21 -17.78
N ASN A 174 -13.84 -5.35 -17.99
CA ASN A 174 -13.85 -4.40 -19.11
C ASN A 174 -13.53 -5.05 -20.48
N ASN A 175 -14.16 -6.21 -20.74
CA ASN A 175 -13.96 -7.04 -21.94
C ASN A 175 -12.53 -7.60 -22.14
N LYS A 176 -11.68 -7.57 -21.12
CA LYS A 176 -10.34 -8.16 -21.15
C LYS A 176 -10.31 -9.43 -20.31
N THR A 177 -9.77 -10.50 -20.87
CA THR A 177 -9.54 -11.75 -20.13
C THR A 177 -8.44 -11.55 -19.09
N VAL A 178 -8.70 -12.01 -17.87
CA VAL A 178 -7.79 -11.95 -16.74
C VAL A 178 -7.14 -13.31 -16.55
N ASP A 179 -5.82 -13.29 -16.35
CA ASP A 179 -5.05 -14.48 -16.00
C ASP A 179 -5.43 -14.95 -14.60
N ARG A 180 -5.75 -16.23 -14.48
CA ARG A 180 -6.15 -16.85 -13.21
C ARG A 180 -5.03 -16.83 -12.19
N GLU A 181 -3.77 -16.98 -12.61
CA GLU A 181 -2.62 -16.96 -11.69
C GLU A 181 -2.48 -15.58 -11.03
N LYS A 182 -2.67 -14.51 -11.81
CA LYS A 182 -2.68 -13.12 -11.27
C LYS A 182 -3.82 -12.90 -10.28
N LEU A 183 -4.99 -13.47 -10.56
CA LEU A 183 -6.12 -13.39 -9.65
C LEU A 183 -5.87 -14.15 -8.34
N GLU A 184 -5.23 -15.32 -8.41
CA GLU A 184 -4.84 -16.12 -7.23
C GLU A 184 -3.82 -15.39 -6.36
N ILE A 185 -2.81 -14.77 -6.96
CA ILE A 185 -1.86 -13.91 -6.24
C ILE A 185 -2.60 -12.78 -5.53
N ARG A 186 -3.50 -12.08 -6.25
CA ARG A 186 -4.28 -11.00 -5.66
C ARG A 186 -5.20 -11.48 -4.54
N PHE A 187 -5.83 -12.64 -4.70
CA PHE A 187 -6.66 -13.23 -3.66
C PHE A 187 -5.87 -13.47 -2.38
N ASN A 188 -4.69 -14.08 -2.48
CA ASN A 188 -3.84 -14.34 -1.32
C ASN A 188 -3.42 -13.03 -0.64
N GLN A 189 -3.02 -12.02 -1.42
CA GLN A 189 -2.72 -10.70 -0.90
C GLN A 189 -3.90 -10.09 -0.15
N ARG A 190 -5.08 -10.04 -0.80
CA ARG A 190 -6.29 -9.44 -0.22
C ARG A 190 -6.76 -10.19 1.03
N ARG A 191 -6.56 -11.51 1.06
CA ARG A 191 -6.90 -12.35 2.22
C ARG A 191 -5.98 -12.05 3.39
N ALA A 192 -4.67 -11.91 3.16
CA ALA A 192 -3.73 -11.50 4.20
C ALA A 192 -4.08 -10.09 4.74
N GLU A 193 -4.32 -9.13 3.85
CA GLU A 193 -4.75 -7.77 4.24
C GLU A 193 -6.03 -7.77 5.08
N TYR A 194 -7.02 -8.60 4.73
CA TYR A 194 -8.25 -8.74 5.49
C TYR A 194 -7.98 -9.33 6.89
N LEU A 195 -7.21 -10.41 6.99
CA LEU A 195 -6.87 -11.04 8.27
C LEU A 195 -6.07 -10.10 9.17
N ASP A 196 -5.11 -9.37 8.62
CA ASP A 196 -4.33 -8.37 9.37
C ASP A 196 -5.22 -7.27 9.91
N SER A 197 -6.22 -6.84 9.12
CA SER A 197 -7.16 -5.80 9.53
C SER A 197 -8.13 -6.20 10.64
N LEU A 198 -8.40 -7.51 10.84
CA LEU A 198 -9.23 -8.01 11.95
C LEU A 198 -8.56 -7.78 13.31
N ASN A 199 -7.23 -7.67 13.35
CA ASN A 199 -6.47 -7.49 14.58
C ASN A 199 -6.24 -6.00 14.92
N VAL A 200 -6.89 -5.08 14.19
CA VAL A 200 -6.70 -3.63 14.36
C VAL A 200 -7.90 -3.03 15.09
N GLU A 201 -7.75 -2.83 16.40
CA GLU A 201 -8.78 -2.29 17.30
C GLU A 201 -9.37 -0.94 16.82
N SER A 202 -8.57 -0.10 16.15
CA SER A 202 -9.02 1.22 15.68
C SER A 202 -10.13 1.14 14.63
N PHE A 203 -10.11 0.13 13.75
CA PHE A 203 -11.11 0.04 12.68
C PHE A 203 -12.46 -0.39 13.24
N GLU A 204 -12.50 -1.41 14.09
CA GLU A 204 -13.73 -1.84 14.77
C GLU A 204 -14.31 -0.74 15.67
N LYS A 205 -13.45 0.01 16.36
CA LYS A 205 -13.86 1.13 17.19
C LYS A 205 -14.64 2.16 16.38
N HIS A 206 -14.11 2.62 15.25
CA HIS A 206 -14.80 3.61 14.42
C HIS A 206 -16.08 3.08 13.75
N VAL A 207 -16.17 1.77 13.50
CA VAL A 207 -17.44 1.15 13.08
C VAL A 207 -18.44 1.17 14.24
N LYS A 208 -18.03 0.79 15.46
CA LYS A 208 -18.88 0.80 16.67
C LYS A 208 -19.35 2.20 17.06
N GLU A 209 -18.50 3.20 16.88
CA GLU A 209 -18.80 4.60 17.16
C GLU A 209 -19.74 5.23 16.11
N GLY A 210 -20.07 4.52 15.02
CA GLY A 210 -20.95 5.02 13.97
C GLY A 210 -20.27 6.03 13.03
N ASP A 211 -18.95 6.02 13.03
CA ASP A 211 -18.08 6.95 12.33
C ASP A 211 -17.70 6.45 10.93
N ILE A 212 -17.79 5.13 10.74
CA ILE A 212 -17.51 4.41 9.50
C ILE A 212 -18.67 3.44 9.23
N GLU A 213 -19.00 3.29 7.94
CA GLU A 213 -19.93 2.29 7.43
C GLU A 213 -19.22 1.41 6.39
N ILE A 214 -19.54 0.11 6.39
CA ILE A 214 -19.06 -0.84 5.39
C ILE A 214 -20.27 -1.28 4.58
N LYS A 215 -20.27 -0.97 3.28
CA LYS A 215 -21.34 -1.40 2.38
C LYS A 215 -21.34 -2.91 2.20
N ASP A 216 -22.45 -3.48 1.75
CA ASP A 216 -22.56 -4.93 1.46
C ASP A 216 -21.50 -5.44 0.47
N ASN A 217 -21.07 -4.58 -0.46
CA ASN A 217 -20.01 -4.89 -1.42
C ASN A 217 -18.59 -4.70 -0.85
N GLY A 218 -18.44 -4.31 0.42
CA GLY A 218 -17.16 -4.16 1.12
C GLY A 218 -16.50 -2.79 0.99
N VAL A 219 -17.13 -1.82 0.32
CA VAL A 219 -16.61 -0.45 0.25
C VAL A 219 -16.76 0.23 1.61
N VAL A 220 -15.70 0.89 2.07
CA VAL A 220 -15.68 1.62 3.34
C VAL A 220 -16.03 3.09 3.11
N GLN A 221 -16.97 3.60 3.89
CA GLN A 221 -17.42 5.00 3.86
C GLN A 221 -17.23 5.66 5.21
N LYS A 222 -16.87 6.95 5.21
CA LYS A 222 -16.90 7.80 6.39
C LYS A 222 -18.30 8.41 6.53
N ILE A 223 -18.83 8.37 7.75
CA ILE A 223 -20.06 9.05 8.12
C ILE A 223 -19.71 10.48 8.53
N LYS A 224 -20.35 11.48 7.91
CA LYS A 224 -20.21 12.90 8.26
C LYS A 224 -21.58 13.58 8.25
N GLY A 225 -22.26 13.54 9.40
CA GLY A 225 -23.67 13.91 9.49
C GLY A 225 -24.53 13.01 8.61
N ASP A 226 -25.35 13.62 7.75
CA ASP A 226 -26.21 12.90 6.80
C ASP A 226 -25.46 12.40 5.56
N LYS A 227 -24.19 12.78 5.40
CA LYS A 227 -23.38 12.36 4.24
C LYS A 227 -22.67 11.03 4.51
N ARG A 228 -22.55 10.26 3.45
CA ARG A 228 -21.69 9.08 3.35
C ARG A 228 -20.66 9.36 2.27
N LEU A 229 -19.40 9.49 2.69
CA LEU A 229 -18.29 9.80 1.80
C LEU A 229 -17.45 8.55 1.64
N ASP A 230 -17.17 8.17 0.40
CA ASP A 230 -16.22 7.11 0.11
C ASP A 230 -14.83 7.52 0.65
N ILE A 231 -13.99 6.55 0.94
CA ILE A 231 -12.61 6.81 1.36
C ILE A 231 -11.71 6.36 0.22
N THR A 232 -10.76 7.18 -0.22
CA THR A 232 -9.86 6.83 -1.33
C THR A 232 -8.39 6.81 -0.89
N GLY A 233 -7.45 6.91 -1.83
CA GLY A 233 -6.02 6.78 -1.57
C GLY A 233 -5.47 7.63 -0.44
N ASP A 234 -4.30 7.21 0.04
CA ASP A 234 -3.56 7.93 1.06
C ASP A 234 -3.06 9.27 0.49
N TYR A 235 -3.21 10.35 1.25
CA TYR A 235 -2.44 11.58 1.08
C TYR A 235 -1.56 11.74 2.31
N ASP A 236 -0.44 11.02 2.32
CA ASP A 236 0.59 11.06 3.37
C ASP A 236 1.40 12.37 3.28
N ILE A 237 0.75 13.54 3.34
CA ILE A 237 1.49 14.81 3.27
C ILE A 237 1.43 15.64 4.54
N PHE A 238 0.31 15.98 5.15
CA PHE A 238 0.29 16.64 6.47
C PHE A 238 -1.11 16.49 7.09
N ASP A 239 -1.19 16.13 8.38
CA ASP A 239 -2.35 16.33 9.27
C ASP A 239 -1.90 17.24 10.43
#